data_AF-A0A844F4N3-F1
#
_entry.id   AF-A0A844F4N3-F1
#
_cell.length_a   1.000
_cell.length_b   1.000
_cell.length_c   1.000
_cell.angle_alpha   90.00
_cell.angle_beta   90.00
_cell.angle_gamma   90.00
#
_symmetry.space_group_name_H-M   'P 1'
#
loop_
_entity.id
_entity.type
_entity.pdbx_description
1 polymer ?
#
loop_
_entity_poly.entity_id
_entity_poly.type
_entity_poly.pdbx_seq_one_letter_code
_entity_poly.pdbx_strand_id
1 'polypeptide(L)'
;MERLGLGWYAGCVDHQTHRINCPEHEVYVVEVPWVYPGSRFTKHFSTTSYFMRVDWETVGRCVNRTLHDLEPERSRRLDRLVNIGIDKTSYKKGHTYITVIVNHDTNTVVWASEGHGKLLLKKLHKQLTLEQFSTIKIVARDGAKWITKCVNESTPECDRCVDSFHVVEWAMEALDEVRRDV
;
A
#
# COMPACT_ATOMS: atom_id res chain seq x y z
N MET A 1 -4.23 14.19 36.83
CA MET A 1 -4.28 12.78 37.26
C MET A 1 -5.72 12.48 37.61
N GLU A 2 -6.45 11.74 36.77
CA GLU A 2 -7.48 10.80 37.21
C GLU A 2 -8.02 9.97 36.04
N ARG A 3 -8.25 8.68 36.34
CA ARG A 3 -8.32 7.57 35.40
C ARG A 3 -9.73 7.35 34.85
N LEU A 4 -9.74 6.84 33.63
CA LEU A 4 -10.81 6.13 32.94
C LEU A 4 -11.50 5.09 33.84
N GLY A 5 -12.83 5.09 33.83
CA GLY A 5 -13.66 4.06 34.44
C GLY A 5 -14.95 3.86 33.65
N LEU A 6 -14.87 3.19 32.49
CA LEU A 6 -16.03 2.60 31.83
C LEU A 6 -15.85 1.08 31.91
N GLY A 7 -16.66 0.42 32.74
CA GLY A 7 -16.69 -1.03 32.86
C GLY A 7 -17.08 -1.69 31.53
N TRP A 8 -16.64 -2.92 31.31
CA TRP A 8 -16.91 -3.69 30.09
C TRP A 8 -17.88 -4.84 30.41
N TYR A 9 -18.97 -4.93 29.65
CA TYR A 9 -19.80 -6.12 29.57
C TYR A 9 -19.52 -6.81 28.23
N ALA A 10 -19.08 -8.07 28.26
CA ALA A 10 -18.98 -8.90 27.07
C ALA A 10 -20.37 -9.49 26.78
N GLY A 11 -21.08 -8.93 25.80
CA GLY A 11 -22.30 -9.53 25.26
C GLY A 11 -21.98 -10.42 24.08
N CYS A 12 -22.32 -11.71 24.14
CA CYS A 12 -22.37 -12.58 22.97
C CYS A 12 -23.80 -12.64 22.42
N VAL A 13 -23.93 -12.58 21.10
CA VAL A 13 -25.18 -12.91 20.41
C VAL A 13 -24.93 -14.25 19.73
N ASP A 14 -25.56 -15.29 20.22
CA ASP A 14 -25.55 -16.61 19.59
C ASP A 14 -26.81 -16.76 18.74
N HIS A 15 -26.64 -17.18 17.49
CA HIS A 15 -27.74 -17.45 16.60
C HIS A 15 -27.36 -18.54 15.59
N GLN A 16 -28.18 -19.58 15.52
CA GLN A 16 -27.96 -20.68 14.60
C GLN A 16 -28.42 -20.31 13.20
N THR A 17 -27.48 -20.14 12.27
CA THR A 17 -27.78 -19.92 10.85
C THR A 17 -27.98 -21.24 10.11
N HIS A 18 -29.00 -21.32 9.24
CA HIS A 18 -29.22 -22.50 8.42
C HIS A 18 -28.34 -22.48 7.15
N ARG A 19 -27.76 -23.63 6.79
CA ARG A 19 -27.06 -23.81 5.51
C ARG A 19 -27.99 -24.50 4.52
N ILE A 20 -28.20 -23.89 3.37
CA ILE A 20 -28.93 -24.46 2.23
C ILE A 20 -27.90 -25.07 1.29
N ASN A 21 -27.97 -26.39 1.09
CA ASN A 21 -27.11 -27.08 0.12
C ASN A 21 -27.86 -27.20 -1.20
N CYS A 22 -27.48 -26.40 -2.21
CA CYS A 22 -28.03 -26.50 -3.55
C CYS A 22 -27.13 -27.40 -4.42
N PRO A 23 -27.67 -28.48 -5.04
CA PRO A 23 -26.88 -29.35 -5.90
C PRO A 23 -26.25 -28.65 -7.12
N GLU A 24 -26.83 -27.53 -7.56
CA GLU A 24 -26.40 -26.78 -8.74
C GLU A 24 -25.63 -25.49 -8.41
N HIS A 25 -25.90 -24.86 -7.26
CA HIS A 25 -25.45 -23.49 -6.96
C HIS A 25 -24.56 -23.38 -5.71
N GLU A 26 -24.01 -24.49 -5.21
CA GLU A 26 -23.18 -24.56 -4.00
C GLU A 26 -23.96 -24.33 -2.67
N VAL A 27 -23.24 -24.33 -1.55
CA VAL A 27 -23.81 -24.22 -0.20
C VAL A 27 -23.92 -22.75 0.22
N TYR A 28 -25.15 -22.27 0.41
CA TYR A 28 -25.44 -20.94 0.91
C TYR A 28 -25.75 -20.95 2.40
N VAL A 29 -25.37 -19.90 3.12
CA VAL A 29 -25.82 -19.64 4.49
C VAL A 29 -27.00 -18.67 4.42
N VAL A 30 -28.10 -18.98 5.09
CA VAL A 30 -29.28 -18.10 5.16
C VAL A 30 -28.86 -16.76 5.76
N GLU A 31 -29.26 -15.68 5.10
CA GLU A 31 -28.99 -14.32 5.57
C GLU A 31 -29.74 -14.06 6.88
N VAL A 32 -29.02 -13.52 7.87
CA VAL A 32 -29.62 -13.07 9.13
C VAL A 32 -29.51 -11.56 9.25
N PRO A 33 -30.57 -10.86 9.74
CA PRO A 33 -30.68 -9.41 9.60
C PRO A 33 -29.50 -8.59 10.16
N TRP A 34 -28.76 -9.10 11.14
CA TRP A 34 -27.70 -8.38 11.86
C TRP A 34 -26.26 -8.82 11.51
N VAL A 35 -26.06 -9.65 10.48
CA VAL A 35 -24.75 -10.14 10.02
C VAL A 35 -24.67 -10.00 8.50
N TYR A 36 -23.55 -9.56 7.94
CA TYR A 36 -23.37 -9.57 6.48
C TYR A 36 -23.24 -11.01 5.96
N PRO A 37 -23.69 -11.34 4.74
CA PRO A 37 -23.46 -12.67 4.15
C PRO A 37 -21.97 -13.06 4.25
N GLY A 38 -21.68 -14.20 4.89
CA GLY A 38 -20.30 -14.68 5.11
C GLY A 38 -19.53 -14.05 6.28
N SER A 39 -20.10 -13.06 6.99
CA SER A 39 -19.47 -12.44 8.16
C SER A 39 -19.65 -13.30 9.42
N ARG A 40 -18.60 -13.37 10.26
CA ARG A 40 -18.66 -13.96 11.61
C ARG A 40 -18.95 -12.94 12.71
N PHE A 41 -19.12 -11.68 12.34
CA PHE A 41 -19.36 -10.57 13.24
C PHE A 41 -20.71 -9.92 12.94
N THR A 42 -21.36 -9.39 13.97
CA THR A 42 -22.53 -8.54 13.77
C THR A 42 -22.13 -7.29 13.00
N LYS A 43 -23.07 -6.73 12.22
CA LYS A 43 -22.87 -5.49 11.43
C LYS A 43 -22.35 -4.33 12.31
N HIS A 44 -22.61 -4.35 13.61
CA HIS A 44 -22.12 -3.36 14.58
C HIS A 44 -20.66 -3.55 15.03
N PHE A 45 -20.09 -4.74 14.87
CA PHE A 45 -18.78 -5.12 15.40
C PHE A 45 -17.64 -5.04 14.36
N SER A 46 -17.93 -4.96 13.05
CA SER A 46 -16.94 -4.89 11.95
C SER A 46 -16.21 -3.52 11.81
N THR A 47 -15.72 -2.99 12.92
CA THR A 47 -15.46 -1.57 13.22
C THR A 47 -14.13 -0.99 12.64
N THR A 48 -14.05 -0.59 11.36
CA THR A 48 -13.32 0.64 10.88
C THR A 48 -14.30 1.66 10.34
N SER A 49 -15.40 1.63 11.06
CA SER A 49 -16.61 2.39 11.00
C SER A 49 -16.51 3.55 11.99
N TYR A 50 -15.37 3.73 12.65
CA TYR A 50 -15.33 4.42 13.94
C TYR A 50 -15.83 5.87 13.85
N PHE A 51 -15.74 6.49 12.65
CA PHE A 51 -16.44 7.73 12.32
C PHE A 51 -17.72 7.57 11.44
N MET A 52 -17.87 6.49 10.67
CA MET A 52 -18.91 6.33 9.62
C MET A 52 -19.78 5.05 9.63
N ARG A 53 -19.60 4.11 10.57
CA ARG A 53 -20.39 2.86 10.72
C ARG A 53 -20.39 1.89 9.53
N VAL A 54 -19.35 1.93 8.69
CA VAL A 54 -19.09 1.00 7.58
C VAL A 54 -17.99 -0.03 7.90
N ASP A 55 -18.13 -1.29 7.44
CA ASP A 55 -17.09 -2.33 7.57
C ASP A 55 -15.95 -2.16 6.56
N TRP A 56 -14.79 -2.74 6.85
CA TRP A 56 -13.59 -2.58 6.01
C TRP A 56 -13.77 -3.07 4.57
N GLU A 57 -14.59 -4.11 4.36
CA GLU A 57 -14.85 -4.62 3.01
C GLU A 57 -15.63 -3.59 2.20
N THR A 58 -16.66 -2.99 2.81
CA THR A 58 -17.43 -1.91 2.18
C THR A 58 -16.56 -0.67 1.91
N VAL A 59 -15.67 -0.28 2.82
CA VAL A 59 -14.68 0.79 2.57
C VAL A 59 -13.82 0.45 1.36
N GLY A 60 -13.30 -0.79 1.28
CA GLY A 60 -12.51 -1.26 0.15
C GLY A 60 -13.26 -1.18 -1.19
N ARG A 61 -14.56 -1.54 -1.20
CA ARG A 61 -15.41 -1.42 -2.39
C ARG A 61 -15.61 0.04 -2.82
N CYS A 62 -15.81 0.96 -1.86
CA CYS A 62 -15.92 2.39 -2.14
C CYS A 62 -14.62 2.93 -2.74
N VAL A 63 -13.47 2.64 -2.13
CA VAL A 63 -12.15 3.02 -2.65
C VAL A 63 -11.96 2.47 -4.06
N ASN A 64 -12.28 1.20 -4.30
CA ASN A 64 -12.12 0.59 -5.62
C ASN A 64 -13.00 1.26 -6.68
N ARG A 65 -14.25 1.62 -6.34
CA ARG A 65 -15.15 2.34 -7.25
C ARG A 65 -14.61 3.73 -7.56
N THR A 66 -14.24 4.50 -6.54
CA THR A 66 -13.65 5.84 -6.73
C THR A 66 -12.38 5.77 -7.57
N LEU A 67 -11.54 4.75 -7.37
CA LEU A 67 -10.36 4.53 -8.21
C LEU A 67 -10.73 4.26 -9.68
N HIS A 68 -11.77 3.49 -9.95
CA HIS A 68 -12.25 3.26 -11.32
C HIS A 68 -12.81 4.53 -11.98
N ASP A 69 -13.48 5.39 -11.20
CA ASP A 69 -14.06 6.63 -11.71
C ASP A 69 -12.97 7.70 -11.97
N LEU A 70 -12.00 7.83 -11.06
CA LEU A 70 -10.89 8.78 -11.18
C LEU A 70 -9.85 8.35 -12.22
N GLU A 71 -9.61 7.04 -12.33
CA GLU A 71 -8.59 6.48 -13.20
C GLU A 71 -9.14 5.28 -13.99
N PRO A 72 -10.00 5.53 -14.99
CA PRO A 72 -10.56 4.47 -15.82
C PRO A 72 -9.49 3.73 -16.64
N GLU A 73 -8.35 4.38 -16.92
CA GLU A 73 -7.24 3.81 -17.68
C GLU A 73 -5.93 3.89 -16.88
N ARG A 74 -5.71 2.91 -16.00
CA ARG A 74 -4.51 2.84 -15.12
C ARG A 74 -3.19 2.78 -15.88
N SER A 75 -3.17 2.24 -17.10
CA SER A 75 -1.97 2.16 -17.94
C SER A 75 -1.37 3.53 -18.23
N ARG A 76 -2.18 4.61 -18.26
CA ARG A 76 -1.70 5.98 -18.47
C ARG A 76 -0.69 6.45 -17.45
N ARG A 77 -0.65 5.84 -16.26
CA ARG A 77 0.37 6.16 -15.25
C ARG A 77 1.79 5.86 -15.72
N LEU A 78 1.95 4.97 -16.70
CA LEU A 78 3.24 4.60 -17.28
C LEU A 78 3.66 5.50 -18.44
N ASP A 79 2.83 6.49 -18.79
CA ASP A 79 3.15 7.43 -19.86
C ASP A 79 4.10 8.52 -19.35
N ARG A 80 5.03 8.94 -20.23
CA ARG A 80 5.90 10.10 -20.02
C ARG A 80 6.67 10.06 -18.69
N LEU A 81 7.32 8.93 -18.40
CA LEU A 81 8.21 8.80 -17.26
C LEU A 81 9.54 9.50 -17.57
N VAL A 82 9.73 10.71 -17.04
CA VAL A 82 10.96 11.48 -17.19
C VAL A 82 11.69 11.60 -15.85
N ASN A 83 10.99 12.12 -14.83
CA ASN A 83 11.52 12.24 -13.48
C ASN A 83 10.77 11.30 -12.54
N ILE A 84 11.44 10.26 -12.06
CA ILE A 84 10.81 9.26 -11.18
C ILE A 84 11.49 9.19 -9.81
N GLY A 85 10.72 8.81 -8.81
CA GLY A 85 11.18 8.51 -7.45
C GLY A 85 10.99 7.04 -7.15
N ILE A 86 11.96 6.39 -6.52
CA ILE A 86 11.87 5.01 -6.06
C ILE A 86 12.12 4.99 -4.56
N ASP A 87 11.12 4.54 -3.81
CA ASP A 87 11.18 4.45 -2.35
C ASP A 87 10.82 3.06 -1.84
N LYS A 88 11.34 2.71 -0.67
CA LYS A 88 11.07 1.45 0.04
C LYS A 88 10.55 1.74 1.44
N THR A 89 9.29 1.39 1.68
CA THR A 89 8.66 1.53 2.99
C THR A 89 8.35 0.17 3.61
N SER A 90 8.55 0.04 4.93
CA SER A 90 8.10 -1.14 5.67
C SER A 90 6.63 -1.01 6.06
N TYR A 91 5.80 -2.01 5.76
CA TYR A 91 4.37 -1.96 6.07
C TYR A 91 3.96 -2.81 7.28
N LYS A 92 4.87 -3.65 7.79
CA LYS A 92 4.69 -4.42 9.02
C LYS A 92 6.03 -4.68 9.70
N LYS A 93 6.00 -4.86 11.02
CA LYS A 93 7.15 -5.40 11.77
C LYS A 93 7.59 -6.74 11.18
N GLY A 94 8.91 -6.93 11.08
CA GLY A 94 9.50 -8.18 10.58
C GLY A 94 9.96 -8.10 9.12
N HIS A 95 10.57 -6.97 8.71
CA HIS A 95 11.21 -6.82 7.40
C HIS A 95 10.28 -7.04 6.20
N THR A 96 9.02 -6.62 6.33
CA THR A 96 8.05 -6.66 5.23
C THR A 96 8.00 -5.31 4.55
N TYR A 97 8.36 -5.27 3.27
CA TYR A 97 8.60 -4.04 2.52
C TYR A 97 7.72 -3.96 1.28
N ILE A 98 7.33 -2.73 0.94
CA ILE A 98 6.72 -2.37 -0.34
C ILE A 98 7.69 -1.39 -1.01
N THR A 99 7.93 -1.61 -2.29
CA THR A 99 8.61 -0.62 -3.13
C THR A 99 7.56 0.15 -3.92
N VAL A 100 7.71 1.47 -3.91
CA VAL A 100 6.83 2.40 -4.61
C VAL A 100 7.66 3.18 -5.62
N ILE A 101 7.12 3.34 -6.83
CA ILE A 101 7.65 4.23 -7.85
C ILE A 101 6.64 5.35 -8.06
N VAL A 102 7.13 6.57 -7.97
CA VAL A 102 6.36 7.79 -8.16
C VAL A 102 6.86 8.53 -9.39
N ASN A 103 5.95 9.15 -10.14
CA ASN A 103 6.30 10.12 -11.15
C ASN A 103 6.30 11.51 -10.51
N HIS A 104 7.46 12.15 -10.44
CA HIS A 104 7.63 13.46 -9.82
C HIS A 104 7.01 14.59 -10.65
N ASP A 105 6.82 14.39 -11.96
CA ASP A 105 6.21 15.41 -12.82
C ASP A 105 4.69 15.49 -12.60
N THR A 106 4.05 14.37 -12.28
CA THR A 106 2.60 14.27 -12.08
C THR A 106 2.19 14.08 -10.62
N ASN A 107 3.15 13.87 -9.71
CA ASN A 107 2.92 13.49 -8.32
C ASN A 107 2.02 12.25 -8.17
N THR A 108 2.13 11.29 -9.09
CA THR A 108 1.33 10.06 -9.08
C THR A 108 2.17 8.84 -8.72
N VAL A 109 1.56 7.89 -8.01
CA VAL A 109 2.14 6.57 -7.82
C VAL A 109 1.94 5.76 -9.09
N VAL A 110 3.03 5.50 -9.82
CA VAL A 110 2.97 4.78 -11.09
C VAL A 110 3.05 3.28 -10.90
N TRP A 111 3.71 2.83 -9.84
CA TRP A 111 3.89 1.41 -9.57
C TRP A 111 4.12 1.15 -8.09
N ALA A 112 3.55 0.06 -7.57
CA ALA A 112 3.82 -0.42 -6.23
C ALA A 112 3.80 -1.95 -6.19
N SER A 113 4.73 -2.56 -5.47
CA SER A 113 4.73 -4.00 -5.28
C SER A 113 5.43 -4.42 -3.99
N GLU A 114 4.99 -5.55 -3.45
CA GLU A 114 5.60 -6.17 -2.29
C GLU A 114 6.99 -6.73 -2.60
N GLY A 115 7.88 -6.59 -1.61
CA GLY A 115 9.25 -7.06 -1.65
C GLY A 115 10.26 -5.96 -2.04
N HIS A 116 11.50 -6.39 -2.28
CA HIS A 116 12.59 -5.54 -2.74
C HIS A 116 13.59 -6.34 -3.57
N GLY A 117 14.47 -5.65 -4.30
CA GLY A 117 15.58 -6.29 -5.04
C GLY A 117 15.28 -6.59 -6.51
N LYS A 118 16.17 -7.37 -7.14
CA LYS A 118 16.20 -7.55 -8.60
C LYS A 118 14.96 -8.20 -9.22
N LEU A 119 14.23 -9.03 -8.47
CA LEU A 119 12.99 -9.66 -8.96
C LEU A 119 11.89 -8.63 -9.21
N LEU A 120 11.88 -7.57 -8.42
CA LEU A 120 10.96 -6.45 -8.53
C LEU A 120 11.18 -5.70 -9.85
N LEU A 121 12.45 -5.47 -10.19
CA LEU A 121 12.87 -4.85 -11.45
C LEU A 121 12.41 -5.67 -12.66
N LYS A 122 12.56 -7.00 -12.62
CA LYS A 122 12.04 -7.88 -13.68
C LYS A 122 10.52 -7.76 -13.84
N LYS A 123 9.77 -7.52 -12.76
CA LYS A 123 8.33 -7.27 -12.85
C LYS A 123 8.04 -5.91 -13.50
N LEU A 124 8.81 -4.89 -13.17
CA LEU A 124 8.69 -3.57 -13.79
C LEU A 124 9.05 -3.60 -15.28
N HIS A 125 10.12 -4.30 -15.66
CA HIS A 125 10.51 -4.53 -17.07
C HIS A 125 9.47 -5.28 -17.89
N LYS A 126 8.57 -6.05 -17.25
CA LYS A 126 7.45 -6.68 -17.96
C LYS A 126 6.30 -5.70 -18.24
N GLN A 127 6.27 -4.56 -17.56
CA GLN A 127 5.20 -3.56 -17.67
C GLN A 127 5.63 -2.31 -18.45
N LEU A 128 6.92 -1.99 -18.46
CA LEU A 128 7.49 -0.88 -19.22
C LEU A 128 8.28 -1.40 -20.42
N THR A 129 8.08 -0.77 -21.57
CA THR A 129 8.88 -1.00 -22.77
C THR A 129 10.28 -0.39 -22.62
N LEU A 130 11.25 -0.87 -23.40
CA LEU A 130 12.60 -0.29 -23.43
C LEU A 130 12.59 1.20 -23.83
N GLU A 131 11.63 1.59 -24.68
CA GLU A 131 11.43 2.99 -25.09
C GLU A 131 10.95 3.85 -23.91
N GLN A 132 10.04 3.36 -23.08
CA GLN A 132 9.62 4.08 -21.88
C GLN A 132 10.73 4.18 -20.83
N PHE A 133 11.64 3.20 -20.76
CA PHE A 133 12.82 3.33 -19.89
C PHE A 133 13.80 4.37 -20.41
N SER A 134 13.96 4.51 -21.73
CA SER A 134 14.89 5.49 -22.30
C SER A 134 14.43 6.94 -22.13
N THR A 135 13.13 7.17 -21.85
CA THR A 135 12.63 8.52 -21.53
C THR A 135 12.99 8.98 -20.12
N ILE A 136 13.36 8.06 -19.22
CA ILE A 136 13.69 8.38 -17.83
C ILE A 136 15.05 9.08 -17.78
N LYS A 137 15.04 10.33 -17.33
CA LYS A 137 16.23 11.17 -17.21
C LYS A 137 16.74 11.28 -15.79
N ILE A 138 15.83 11.30 -14.80
CA ILE A 138 16.20 11.46 -13.40
C ILE A 138 15.53 10.38 -12.56
N VAL A 139 16.32 9.75 -11.70
CA VAL A 139 15.83 8.82 -10.68
C VAL A 139 16.24 9.32 -9.30
N ALA A 140 15.26 9.84 -8.56
CA ALA A 140 15.37 10.04 -7.12
C ALA A 140 15.19 8.70 -6.43
N ARG A 141 16.01 8.39 -5.43
CA ARG A 141 15.94 7.10 -4.75
C ARG A 141 16.35 7.19 -3.29
N ASP A 142 15.84 6.23 -2.54
CA ASP A 142 16.34 5.93 -1.20
C ASP A 142 17.84 5.53 -1.23
N GLY A 143 18.44 5.48 -0.03
CA GLY A 143 19.83 5.06 0.17
C GLY A 143 20.10 3.57 -0.06
N ALA A 144 19.12 2.75 -0.44
CA ALA A 144 19.29 1.32 -0.51
C ALA A 144 20.15 0.90 -1.72
N LYS A 145 21.25 0.20 -1.41
CA LYS A 145 22.26 -0.26 -2.40
C LYS A 145 21.66 -1.06 -3.56
N TRP A 146 20.59 -1.80 -3.30
CA TRP A 146 19.94 -2.61 -4.33
C TRP A 146 19.23 -1.75 -5.38
N ILE A 147 18.68 -0.59 -5.01
CA ILE A 147 18.04 0.34 -5.95
C ILE A 147 19.12 0.94 -6.87
N THR A 148 20.25 1.36 -6.30
CA THR A 148 21.40 1.84 -7.10
C THR A 148 21.79 0.83 -8.17
N LYS A 149 21.96 -0.44 -7.78
CA LYS A 149 22.33 -1.50 -8.70
C LYS A 149 21.27 -1.72 -9.79
N CYS A 150 19.99 -1.64 -9.43
CA CYS A 150 18.90 -1.82 -10.37
C CYS A 150 18.78 -0.68 -11.40
N VAL A 151 18.93 0.56 -10.95
CA VAL A 151 18.92 1.75 -11.81
C VAL A 151 20.11 1.71 -12.78
N ASN A 152 21.30 1.34 -12.30
CA ASN A 152 22.48 1.19 -13.16
C ASN A 152 22.30 0.13 -14.26
N GLU A 153 21.56 -0.94 -13.98
CA GLU A 153 21.29 -2.02 -14.94
C GLU A 153 20.19 -1.66 -15.94
N SER A 154 19.21 -0.81 -15.57
CA SER A 154 18.02 -0.54 -16.39
C SER A 154 18.03 0.79 -17.12
N THR A 155 18.55 1.83 -16.48
CA THR A 155 18.64 3.21 -17.00
C THR A 155 20.05 3.74 -16.74
N PRO A 156 21.07 3.24 -17.48
CA PRO A 156 22.46 3.64 -17.27
C PRO A 156 22.70 5.12 -17.55
N GLU A 157 21.95 5.69 -18.51
CA GLU A 157 22.05 7.08 -18.98
C GLU A 157 21.31 8.09 -18.09
N CYS A 158 20.55 7.66 -17.08
CA CYS A 158 19.80 8.59 -16.24
C CYS A 158 20.68 9.18 -15.12
N ASP A 159 20.42 10.43 -14.79
CA ASP A 159 20.92 11.09 -13.58
C ASP A 159 20.28 10.48 -12.34
N ARG A 160 21.05 10.43 -11.26
CA ARG A 160 20.65 9.79 -10.00
C ARG A 160 20.80 10.78 -8.87
N CYS A 161 19.73 10.99 -8.13
CA CYS A 161 19.75 11.81 -6.92
C CYS A 161 19.29 10.98 -5.72
N VAL A 162 19.79 11.35 -4.54
CA VAL A 162 19.22 10.87 -3.27
C VAL A 162 18.04 11.78 -2.97
N ASP A 163 16.92 11.20 -2.53
CA ASP A 163 15.78 12.03 -2.15
C ASP A 163 16.10 12.88 -0.91
N SER A 164 15.51 14.07 -0.86
CA SER A 164 15.78 15.05 0.18
C SER A 164 15.29 14.61 1.56
N PHE A 165 14.28 13.73 1.62
CA PHE A 165 13.73 13.27 2.90
C PHE A 165 14.78 12.43 3.64
N HIS A 166 15.36 11.43 2.98
CA HIS A 166 16.40 10.60 3.59
C HIS A 166 17.69 11.39 3.90
N VAL A 167 18.04 12.39 3.08
CA VAL A 167 19.18 13.29 3.38
C VAL A 167 18.96 14.04 4.69
N VAL A 168 17.75 14.59 4.89
CA VAL A 168 17.40 15.29 6.13
C VAL A 168 17.30 14.31 7.30
N GLU A 169 16.72 13.13 7.10
CA GLU A 169 16.65 12.07 8.12
C GLU A 169 18.06 11.69 8.62
N TRP A 170 19.00 11.37 7.73
CA TRP A 170 20.37 11.04 8.12
C TRP A 170 21.10 12.21 8.80
N ALA A 171 20.86 13.44 8.36
CA ALA A 171 21.43 14.62 9.01
C ALA A 171 20.90 14.79 10.43
N MET A 172 19.61 14.53 10.65
CA MET A 172 18.98 14.58 11.97
C MET A 172 19.47 13.43 12.87
N GLU A 173 19.60 12.21 12.34
CA GLU A 173 20.17 11.07 13.06
C GLU A 173 21.60 11.36 13.52
N ALA A 174 22.45 11.86 12.61
CA ALA A 174 23.82 12.24 12.93
C ALA A 174 23.90 13.35 13.99
N LEU A 175 22.98 14.33 13.95
CA LEU A 175 22.90 15.37 14.96
C LEU A 175 22.46 14.81 16.33
N ASP A 176 21.52 13.88 16.33
CA ASP A 176 21.02 13.25 17.56
C ASP A 176 22.07 12.33 18.21
N GLU A 177 22.95 11.70 17.43
CA GLU A 177 24.11 10.96 17.97
C GLU A 177 25.04 11.89 18.77
N VAL A 178 25.43 13.03 18.18
CA VAL A 178 26.29 14.02 18.85
C VAL A 178 25.63 14.59 20.11
N ARG A 179 24.30 14.79 20.08
CA ARG A 179 23.56 15.28 21.26
C ARG A 179 23.50 14.30 22.42
N ARG A 180 23.63 13.01 22.17
CA ARG A 180 23.61 11.98 23.23
C ARG A 180 24.94 11.84 23.95
N ASP A 181 26.02 12.39 23.38
CA ASP A 181 27.37 12.37 23.93
C ASP A 181 27.67 13.56 24.87
N VAL A 182 26.71 14.49 25.06
CA VAL A 182 26.79 15.68 25.95
C VAL A 182 25.82 15.52 27.11
#